data_AF-A0A2G4K4B3-F1
#
_entry.id   AF-A0A2G4K4B3-F1
#
_cell.length_a   1.000
_cell.length_b   1.000
_cell.length_c   1.000
_cell.angle_alpha   90.00
_cell.angle_beta   90.00
_cell.angle_gamma   90.00
#
_symmetry.space_group_name_H-M   'P 1'
#
loop_
_entity.id
_entity.type
_entity.pdbx_description
1 polymer ?
#
loop_
_entity_poly.entity_id
_entity_poly.type
_entity_poly.pdbx_seq_one_letter_code
_entity_poly.pdbx_strand_id
1 'polypeptide(L)'
;MEEILIRDELLMNVLNQGLPHAPASTLQPQMMDAAKLEFAYLQLRMICESIALACLAAHGDIAETGTKRLQKADADTIIKSLDNLHSDFFPKPSKQPVERDELGVWRLTPITSGFLNKDDLLRLYGECGNVLHRGSMRKLLSGNAPLTDANNPNIWADKIWKLLEHHQIQTIDPNFQIICLMKDKVLSRPQISYWTMRPDGLWAIEMAVRAE
;
A
#
# COMPACT_ATOMS: atom_id res chain seq x y z
N MET A 1 -0.22 -7.86 5.00
CA MET A 1 0.95 -6.99 5.31
C MET A 1 2.27 -7.63 4.91
N GLU A 2 2.51 -8.91 5.22
CA GLU A 2 3.75 -9.59 4.83
C GLU A 2 4.00 -9.61 3.32
N GLU A 3 2.97 -9.89 2.51
CA GLU A 3 3.09 -9.81 1.04
C GLU A 3 3.49 -8.40 0.57
N ILE A 4 2.96 -7.34 1.20
CA ILE A 4 3.31 -5.96 0.85
C ILE A 4 4.79 -5.69 1.18
N LEU A 5 5.29 -6.17 2.31
CA LEU A 5 6.71 -6.05 2.67
C LEU A 5 7.61 -6.74 1.66
N ILE A 6 7.27 -7.97 1.26
CA ILE A 6 8.06 -8.74 0.29
C ILE A 6 8.09 -7.99 -1.05
N ARG A 7 6.95 -7.44 -1.48
CA ARG A 7 6.85 -6.68 -2.73
C ARG A 7 7.60 -5.36 -2.68
N ASP A 8 7.54 -4.66 -1.55
CA ASP A 8 8.29 -3.43 -1.32
C ASP A 8 9.81 -3.69 -1.34
N GLU A 9 10.27 -4.76 -0.69
CA GLU A 9 11.68 -5.17 -0.73
C GLU A 9 12.13 -5.54 -2.15
N LEU A 10 11.31 -6.30 -2.89
CA LEU A 10 11.58 -6.62 -4.30
C LEU A 10 11.63 -5.37 -5.18
N LEU A 11 10.71 -4.42 -4.97
CA LEU A 11 10.68 -3.14 -5.68
C LEU A 11 11.97 -2.36 -5.40
N MET A 12 12.32 -2.18 -4.13
CA MET A 12 13.53 -1.46 -3.72
C MET A 12 14.81 -2.14 -4.23
N ASN A 13 14.87 -3.46 -4.24
CA ASN A 13 16.00 -4.20 -4.81
C ASN A 13 16.14 -3.96 -6.31
N VAL A 14 15.03 -3.98 -7.07
CA VAL A 14 15.09 -3.72 -8.52
C VAL A 14 15.43 -2.27 -8.82
N LEU A 15 14.93 -1.31 -8.03
CA LEU A 15 15.22 0.11 -8.20
C LEU A 15 16.67 0.45 -7.84
N ASN A 16 17.23 -0.17 -6.80
CA ASN A 16 18.59 0.14 -6.31
C ASN A 16 19.69 -0.74 -6.93
N GLN A 17 19.42 -2.02 -7.18
CA GLN A 17 20.42 -3.03 -7.57
C GLN A 17 20.18 -3.64 -8.96
N GLY A 18 18.99 -3.42 -9.56
CA GLY A 18 18.60 -3.98 -10.85
C GLY A 18 17.95 -5.37 -10.77
N LEU A 19 17.62 -5.97 -11.93
CA LEU A 19 16.94 -7.26 -12.00
C LEU A 19 17.86 -8.42 -11.54
N PRO A 20 17.39 -9.35 -10.70
CA PRO A 20 18.19 -10.49 -10.27
C PRO A 20 18.51 -11.43 -11.46
N HIS A 21 19.80 -11.77 -11.61
CA HIS A 21 20.32 -12.83 -12.50
C HIS A 21 20.19 -12.67 -14.03
N ALA A 22 20.05 -11.46 -14.57
CA ALA A 22 20.21 -11.29 -16.02
C ALA A 22 21.71 -11.29 -16.41
N PRO A 23 22.21 -12.23 -17.23
CA PRO A 23 23.57 -12.15 -17.75
C PRO A 23 23.71 -10.85 -18.57
N ALA A 24 24.64 -9.99 -18.18
CA ALA A 24 24.81 -8.64 -18.71
C ALA A 24 25.20 -8.57 -20.20
N SER A 25 25.31 -9.70 -20.90
CA SER A 25 25.84 -9.80 -22.27
C SER A 25 24.80 -9.89 -23.37
N THR A 26 23.48 -9.89 -23.09
CA THR A 26 22.46 -10.22 -24.12
C THR A 26 21.37 -9.16 -24.36
N LEU A 27 21.24 -8.12 -23.52
CA LEU A 27 20.23 -7.07 -23.66
C LEU A 27 20.86 -5.68 -23.74
N GLN A 28 20.43 -4.87 -24.71
CA GLN A 28 20.88 -3.48 -24.81
C GLN A 28 20.47 -2.71 -23.52
N PRO A 29 21.31 -1.80 -22.99
CA PRO A 29 21.04 -1.08 -21.73
C PRO A 29 19.64 -0.44 -21.66
N GLN A 30 19.19 0.16 -22.77
CA GLN A 30 17.85 0.74 -22.93
C GLN A 30 16.69 -0.26 -22.76
N MET A 31 16.88 -1.53 -23.11
CA MET A 31 15.88 -2.58 -22.89
C MET A 31 15.85 -3.01 -21.42
N MET A 32 17.00 -3.01 -20.75
CA MET A 32 17.12 -3.31 -19.33
C MET A 32 16.38 -2.26 -18.48
N ASP A 33 16.54 -0.98 -18.81
CA ASP A 33 15.88 0.10 -18.07
C ASP A 33 14.36 0.13 -18.28
N ALA A 34 13.90 -0.20 -19.50
CA ALA A 34 12.48 -0.39 -19.76
C ALA A 34 11.89 -1.58 -18.97
N ALA A 35 12.60 -2.71 -18.91
CA ALA A 35 12.15 -3.87 -18.14
C ALA A 35 12.10 -3.59 -16.62
N LYS A 36 13.07 -2.85 -16.07
CA LYS A 36 13.04 -2.41 -14.66
C LYS A 36 11.83 -1.52 -14.39
N LEU A 37 11.54 -0.58 -15.28
CA LEU A 37 10.41 0.33 -15.13
C LEU A 37 9.07 -0.43 -15.17
N GLU A 38 8.89 -1.32 -16.15
CA GLU A 38 7.69 -2.16 -16.25
C GLU A 38 7.52 -3.05 -15.01
N PHE A 39 8.61 -3.66 -14.54
CA PHE A 39 8.60 -4.44 -13.31
C PHE A 39 8.20 -3.60 -12.10
N ALA A 40 8.76 -2.41 -11.96
CA ALA A 40 8.45 -1.51 -10.86
C ALA A 40 6.96 -1.13 -10.84
N TYR A 41 6.40 -0.73 -11.99
CA TYR A 41 4.98 -0.40 -12.11
C TYR A 41 4.06 -1.63 -11.96
N LEU A 42 4.54 -2.84 -12.29
CA LEU A 42 3.82 -4.08 -11.98
C LEU A 42 3.74 -4.29 -10.46
N GLN A 43 4.84 -4.13 -9.73
CA GLN A 43 4.82 -4.25 -8.26
C GLN A 43 3.93 -3.18 -7.62
N LEU A 44 4.03 -1.92 -8.08
CA LEU A 44 3.16 -0.84 -7.61
C LEU A 44 1.68 -1.18 -7.83
N ARG A 45 1.32 -1.72 -9.01
CA ARG A 45 -0.05 -2.18 -9.27
C ARG A 45 -0.49 -3.24 -8.27
N MET A 46 0.33 -4.27 -8.04
CA MET A 46 0.03 -5.34 -7.08
C MET A 46 -0.15 -4.80 -5.66
N ILE A 47 0.67 -3.82 -5.25
CA ILE A 47 0.52 -3.15 -3.95
C ILE A 47 -0.81 -2.40 -3.86
N CYS A 48 -1.22 -1.66 -4.91
CA CYS A 48 -2.52 -1.00 -4.95
C CYS A 48 -3.68 -1.99 -4.77
N GLU A 49 -3.62 -3.14 -5.45
CA GLU A 49 -4.61 -4.22 -5.29
C GLU A 49 -4.63 -4.76 -3.86
N SER A 50 -3.47 -5.03 -3.27
CA SER A 50 -3.37 -5.49 -1.88
C SER A 50 -3.93 -4.48 -0.89
N ILE A 51 -3.67 -3.18 -1.07
CA ILE A 51 -4.24 -2.12 -0.23
C ILE A 51 -5.76 -2.12 -0.35
N ALA A 52 -6.31 -2.15 -1.58
CA ALA A 52 -7.75 -2.14 -1.81
C ALA A 52 -8.43 -3.37 -1.19
N LEU A 53 -7.87 -4.56 -1.39
CA LEU A 53 -8.38 -5.81 -0.80
C LEU A 53 -8.28 -5.81 0.73
N ALA A 54 -7.21 -5.25 1.31
CA ALA A 54 -7.09 -5.11 2.75
C ALA A 54 -8.15 -4.15 3.32
N CYS A 55 -8.43 -3.04 2.64
CA CYS A 55 -9.53 -2.15 3.01
C CYS A 55 -10.88 -2.88 2.94
N LEU A 56 -11.12 -3.65 1.89
CA LEU A 56 -12.35 -4.43 1.74
C LEU A 56 -12.49 -5.47 2.86
N ALA A 57 -11.41 -6.19 3.20
CA ALA A 57 -11.40 -7.18 4.26
C ALA A 57 -11.64 -6.56 5.65
N ALA A 58 -11.04 -5.39 5.92
CA ALA A 58 -11.26 -4.63 7.15
C ALA A 58 -12.71 -4.17 7.35
N HIS A 59 -13.49 -4.13 6.27
CA HIS A 59 -14.91 -3.74 6.23
C HIS A 59 -15.81 -4.90 5.78
N GLY A 60 -15.37 -6.14 5.98
CA GLY A 60 -16.10 -7.35 5.57
C GLY A 60 -17.40 -7.59 6.35
N ASP A 61 -17.64 -6.82 7.41
CA ASP A 61 -18.86 -6.78 8.20
C ASP A 61 -20.01 -6.01 7.51
N ILE A 62 -19.70 -5.20 6.50
CA ILE A 62 -20.70 -4.53 5.67
C ILE A 62 -21.32 -5.55 4.70
N ALA A 63 -22.63 -5.74 4.71
CA ALA A 63 -23.30 -6.74 3.88
C ALA A 63 -23.01 -6.58 2.36
N GLU A 64 -22.84 -5.33 1.91
CA GLU A 64 -22.56 -4.95 0.54
C GLU A 64 -21.13 -5.32 0.07
N THR A 65 -20.16 -5.41 1.00
CA THR A 65 -18.75 -5.73 0.68
C THR A 65 -18.55 -7.22 0.37
N GLY A 66 -19.42 -8.09 0.89
CA GLY A 66 -19.44 -9.54 0.64
C GLY A 66 -20.02 -9.96 -0.71
N THR A 67 -20.40 -9.03 -1.59
CA THR A 67 -20.97 -9.38 -2.89
C THR A 67 -19.93 -10.01 -3.81
N LYS A 68 -20.32 -11.05 -4.58
CA LYS A 68 -19.46 -11.70 -5.61
C LYS A 68 -18.85 -10.70 -6.61
N ARG A 69 -19.48 -9.53 -6.76
CA ARG A 69 -19.02 -8.42 -7.60
C ARG A 69 -17.75 -7.78 -7.03
N LEU A 70 -17.74 -7.44 -5.73
CA LEU A 70 -16.58 -6.80 -5.10
C LEU A 70 -15.43 -7.77 -4.84
N GLN A 71 -15.73 -9.06 -4.65
CA GLN A 71 -14.69 -10.10 -4.54
C GLN A 71 -13.86 -10.31 -5.81
N LYS A 72 -14.35 -9.86 -6.97
CA LYS A 72 -13.65 -9.95 -8.27
C LYS A 72 -13.35 -8.57 -8.87
N ALA A 73 -13.56 -7.53 -8.08
CA ALA A 73 -13.35 -6.16 -8.52
C ALA A 73 -11.85 -5.81 -8.49
N ASP A 74 -11.48 -4.84 -9.31
CA ASP A 74 -10.16 -4.22 -9.27
C ASP A 74 -10.06 -3.15 -8.17
N ALA A 75 -8.84 -2.70 -7.87
CA ALA A 75 -8.59 -1.67 -6.87
C ALA A 75 -9.44 -0.40 -7.08
N ASP A 76 -9.57 0.09 -8.33
CA ASP A 76 -10.36 1.29 -8.62
C ASP A 76 -11.84 1.11 -8.21
N THR A 77 -12.44 -0.01 -8.59
CA THR A 77 -13.83 -0.34 -8.26
C THR A 77 -14.02 -0.54 -6.76
N ILE A 78 -13.09 -1.23 -6.08
CA ILE A 78 -13.15 -1.46 -4.64
C ILE A 78 -13.10 -0.14 -3.88
N ILE A 79 -12.09 0.69 -4.17
CA ILE A 79 -11.86 1.96 -3.49
C ILE A 79 -13.06 2.90 -3.65
N LYS A 80 -13.60 3.04 -4.88
CA LYS A 80 -14.79 3.85 -5.13
C LYS A 80 -16.04 3.31 -4.43
N SER A 81 -16.19 1.99 -4.37
CA SER A 81 -17.34 1.37 -3.71
C SER A 81 -17.31 1.58 -2.21
N LEU A 82 -16.15 1.40 -1.57
CA LEU A 82 -15.97 1.64 -0.14
C LEU A 82 -16.15 3.11 0.22
N ASP A 83 -15.65 4.03 -0.60
CA ASP A 83 -15.80 5.47 -0.39
C ASP A 83 -17.27 5.92 -0.33
N ASN A 84 -18.13 5.28 -1.13
CA ASN A 84 -19.58 5.53 -1.10
C ASN A 84 -20.26 4.95 0.16
N LEU A 85 -19.67 3.92 0.77
CA LEU A 85 -20.24 3.25 1.95
C LEU A 85 -19.75 3.89 3.26
N HIS A 86 -18.47 4.20 3.35
CA HIS A 86 -17.83 4.76 4.54
C HIS A 86 -16.63 5.59 4.12
N SER A 87 -16.67 6.91 4.30
CA SER A 87 -15.60 7.83 3.83
C SER A 87 -14.27 7.66 4.57
N ASP A 88 -14.27 7.05 5.75
CA ASP A 88 -13.11 6.89 6.64
C ASP A 88 -12.44 5.52 6.52
N PHE A 89 -12.83 4.73 5.51
CA PHE A 89 -12.35 3.37 5.27
C PHE A 89 -10.86 3.26 4.92
N PHE A 90 -10.30 4.33 4.36
CA PHE A 90 -8.94 4.32 3.82
C PHE A 90 -7.90 4.49 4.93
N PRO A 91 -6.75 3.80 4.87
CA PRO A 91 -5.71 3.91 5.89
C PRO A 91 -5.27 5.35 6.14
N LYS A 92 -5.13 5.71 7.42
CA LYS A 92 -4.59 6.99 7.87
C LYS A 92 -3.25 6.76 8.56
N PRO A 93 -2.14 7.31 8.04
CA PRO A 93 -0.83 7.07 8.63
C PRO A 93 -0.65 7.84 9.93
N SER A 94 0.11 7.26 10.84
CA SER A 94 0.50 7.90 12.09
C SER A 94 1.89 7.46 12.52
N LYS A 95 2.54 8.23 13.38
CA LYS A 95 3.81 7.82 13.98
C LYS A 95 3.56 6.69 14.96
N GLN A 96 4.39 5.64 14.90
CA GLN A 96 4.39 4.61 15.93
C GLN A 96 4.72 5.25 17.29
N PRO A 97 3.83 5.14 18.29
CA PRO A 97 4.10 5.69 19.61
C PRO A 97 5.22 4.89 20.29
N VAL A 98 6.15 5.60 20.92
CA VAL A 98 7.30 4.99 21.63
C VAL A 98 7.06 4.86 23.12
N GLU A 99 6.15 5.66 23.66
CA GLU A 99 5.79 5.69 25.07
C GLU A 99 4.30 6.00 25.25
N ARG A 100 3.80 5.70 26.44
CA ARG A 100 2.48 6.15 26.90
C ARG A 100 2.60 7.61 27.36
N ASP A 101 1.54 8.37 27.21
CA ASP A 101 1.48 9.73 27.77
C ASP A 101 1.43 9.71 29.31
N GLU A 102 1.38 10.89 29.93
CA GLU A 102 1.29 11.07 31.39
C GLU A 102 0.08 10.36 32.03
N LEU A 103 -0.93 10.01 31.23
CA LEU A 103 -2.15 9.31 31.65
C LEU A 103 -2.09 7.81 31.37
N GLY A 104 -0.96 7.30 30.86
CA GLY A 104 -0.79 5.89 30.52
C GLY A 104 -1.45 5.48 29.19
N VAL A 105 -1.78 6.43 28.31
CA VAL A 105 -2.49 6.20 27.04
C VAL A 105 -1.54 6.23 25.85
N TRP A 106 -1.75 5.33 24.89
CA TRP A 106 -1.05 5.35 23.60
C TRP A 106 -1.68 6.41 22.69
N ARG A 107 -0.99 7.53 22.45
CA ARG A 107 -1.46 8.56 21.51
C ARG A 107 -0.82 8.40 20.14
N LEU A 108 -1.67 8.28 19.12
CA LEU A 108 -1.23 8.30 17.73
C LEU A 108 -1.04 9.73 17.26
N THR A 109 0.11 10.03 16.68
CA THR A 109 0.36 11.34 16.05
C THR A 109 0.14 11.20 14.55
N PRO A 110 -0.90 11.84 13.96
CA PRO A 110 -1.21 11.69 12.54
C PRO A 110 -0.10 12.25 11.67
N ILE A 111 0.16 11.58 10.55
CA ILE A 111 1.00 12.11 9.47
C ILE A 111 0.05 12.79 8.46
N THR A 112 0.26 14.07 8.20
CA THR A 112 -0.71 14.90 7.45
C THR A 112 -0.33 15.17 5.98
N SER A 113 0.87 14.78 5.55
CA SER A 113 1.31 15.00 4.16
C SER A 113 2.36 13.99 3.69
N GLY A 114 2.54 13.90 2.38
CA GLY A 114 3.61 13.11 1.74
C GLY A 114 3.41 11.59 1.81
N PHE A 115 2.19 11.13 2.06
CA PHE A 115 1.81 9.71 2.03
C PHE A 115 0.84 9.46 0.88
N LEU A 116 0.63 8.19 0.52
CA LEU A 116 -0.34 7.80 -0.50
C LEU A 116 -1.76 7.96 0.06
N ASN A 117 -2.49 8.98 -0.38
CA ASN A 117 -3.92 9.07 -0.08
C ASN A 117 -4.77 8.30 -1.11
N LYS A 118 -6.09 8.25 -0.90
CA LYS A 118 -7.05 7.57 -1.79
C LYS A 118 -6.93 8.04 -3.25
N ASP A 119 -6.92 9.34 -3.49
CA ASP A 119 -6.89 9.91 -4.85
C ASP A 119 -5.53 9.64 -5.53
N ASP A 120 -4.45 9.67 -4.75
CA ASP A 120 -3.12 9.25 -5.16
C ASP A 120 -3.09 7.78 -5.57
N LEU A 121 -3.75 6.89 -4.83
CA LEU A 121 -3.86 5.46 -5.19
C LEU A 121 -4.59 5.28 -6.52
N LEU A 122 -5.73 5.96 -6.72
CA LEU A 122 -6.47 5.89 -7.98
C LEU A 122 -5.64 6.40 -9.17
N ARG A 123 -4.90 7.51 -8.96
CA ARG A 123 -3.98 8.05 -9.97
C ARG A 123 -2.87 7.06 -10.31
N LEU A 124 -2.17 6.55 -9.29
CA LEU A 124 -1.11 5.55 -9.45
C LEU A 124 -1.63 4.29 -10.17
N TYR A 125 -2.81 3.80 -9.80
CA TYR A 125 -3.40 2.62 -10.43
C TYR A 125 -3.62 2.82 -11.94
N GLY A 126 -4.14 3.99 -12.33
CA GLY A 126 -4.27 4.39 -13.73
C GLY A 126 -2.92 4.54 -14.45
N GLU A 127 -1.92 5.15 -13.79
CA GLU A 127 -0.55 5.24 -14.31
C GLU A 127 0.07 3.86 -14.56
N CYS A 128 -0.09 2.92 -13.63
CA CYS A 128 0.34 1.53 -13.80
C CYS A 128 -0.28 0.90 -15.05
N GLY A 129 -1.58 1.08 -15.26
CA GLY A 129 -2.24 0.63 -16.49
C GLY A 129 -1.58 1.22 -17.73
N ASN A 130 -1.38 2.54 -17.76
CA ASN A 130 -0.77 3.22 -18.89
C ASN A 130 0.67 2.74 -19.17
N VAL A 131 1.50 2.58 -18.15
CA VAL A 131 2.89 2.10 -18.30
C VAL A 131 2.91 0.66 -18.78
N LEU A 132 2.13 -0.24 -18.18
CA LEU A 132 2.10 -1.65 -18.55
C LEU A 132 1.45 -1.88 -19.94
N HIS A 133 0.56 -0.99 -20.38
CA HIS A 133 -0.06 -1.04 -21.71
C HIS A 133 0.73 -0.31 -22.82
N ARG A 134 1.86 0.37 -22.52
CA ARG A 134 2.65 1.13 -23.53
C ARG A 134 3.10 0.29 -24.72
N GLY A 135 3.13 -1.03 -24.57
CA GLY A 135 2.85 -1.96 -25.66
C GLY A 135 4.07 -2.74 -26.11
N SER A 136 3.81 -4.04 -26.34
CA SER A 136 4.57 -5.13 -26.96
C SER A 136 6.08 -4.96 -27.18
N MET A 137 6.81 -6.07 -27.01
CA MET A 137 8.23 -6.21 -27.34
C MET A 137 8.65 -5.53 -28.66
N ARG A 138 7.74 -5.41 -29.64
CA ARG A 138 7.97 -4.71 -30.92
C ARG A 138 8.30 -3.21 -30.78
N LYS A 139 7.69 -2.48 -29.85
CA LYS A 139 8.01 -1.06 -29.61
C LYS A 139 9.33 -0.89 -28.88
N LEU A 140 9.62 -1.77 -27.93
CA LEU A 140 10.92 -1.84 -27.23
C LEU A 140 12.06 -2.15 -28.21
N LEU A 141 11.84 -3.08 -29.14
CA LEU A 141 12.80 -3.43 -30.19
C LEU A 141 12.99 -2.31 -31.24
N SER A 142 12.05 -1.38 -31.37
CA SER A 142 12.16 -0.24 -32.30
C SER A 142 12.93 0.96 -31.76
N GLY A 143 13.42 0.93 -30.52
CA GLY A 143 14.24 2.00 -29.92
C GLY A 143 13.52 3.34 -29.67
N ASN A 144 12.21 3.42 -29.93
CA ASN A 144 11.43 4.66 -29.94
C ASN A 144 10.48 4.81 -28.73
N ALA A 145 10.70 4.06 -27.64
CA ALA A 145 9.92 4.24 -26.43
C ALA A 145 10.63 5.26 -25.51
N PRO A 146 10.19 6.54 -25.45
CA PRO A 146 10.74 7.46 -24.49
C PRO A 146 10.40 6.98 -23.08
N LEU A 147 11.42 6.52 -22.36
CA LEU A 147 11.43 6.45 -20.90
C LEU A 147 11.41 7.91 -20.42
N THR A 148 10.22 8.45 -20.22
CA THR A 148 10.07 9.83 -19.75
C THR A 148 10.34 9.88 -18.25
N ASP A 149 11.16 10.83 -17.79
CA ASP A 149 11.43 11.13 -16.36
C ASP A 149 10.16 11.36 -15.51
N ALA A 150 9.02 11.59 -16.16
CA ALA A 150 7.70 11.68 -15.53
C ALA A 150 7.26 10.40 -14.79
N ASN A 151 7.85 9.24 -15.10
CA ASN A 151 7.51 7.96 -14.49
C ASN A 151 8.56 7.57 -13.44
N ASN A 152 8.56 8.23 -12.28
CA ASN A 152 9.48 7.90 -11.19
C ASN A 152 8.78 7.01 -10.13
N PRO A 153 8.95 5.67 -10.19
CA PRO A 153 8.31 4.76 -9.23
C PRO A 153 8.75 4.99 -7.78
N ASN A 154 9.91 5.62 -7.53
CA ASN A 154 10.39 5.90 -6.17
C ASN A 154 9.45 6.86 -5.41
N ILE A 155 8.88 7.86 -6.09
CA ILE A 155 7.95 8.82 -5.47
C ILE A 155 6.72 8.08 -4.93
N TRP A 156 6.25 7.09 -5.67
CA TRP A 156 5.12 6.26 -5.27
C TRP A 156 5.48 5.30 -4.13
N ALA A 157 6.65 4.67 -4.21
CA ALA A 157 7.17 3.81 -3.15
C ALA A 157 7.30 4.57 -1.81
N ASP A 158 7.88 5.76 -1.81
CA ASP A 158 8.03 6.60 -0.60
C ASP A 158 6.67 6.94 0.02
N LYS A 159 5.68 7.31 -0.82
CA LYS A 159 4.32 7.59 -0.38
C LYS A 159 3.63 6.36 0.22
N ILE A 160 3.80 5.19 -0.41
CA ILE A 160 3.27 3.90 0.06
C ILE A 160 3.90 3.54 1.41
N TRP A 161 5.22 3.63 1.52
CA TRP A 161 5.94 3.34 2.76
C TRP A 161 5.42 4.23 3.89
N LYS A 162 5.35 5.54 3.64
CA LYS A 162 4.84 6.50 4.63
C LYS A 162 3.37 6.25 5.02
N LEU A 163 2.56 5.72 4.10
CA LEU A 163 1.19 5.30 4.40
C LEU A 163 1.19 4.08 5.31
N LEU A 164 1.94 3.03 4.94
CA LEU A 164 1.74 1.69 5.50
C LEU A 164 2.63 1.37 6.69
N GLU A 165 3.72 2.11 6.91
CA GLU A 165 4.68 1.88 8.01
C GLU A 165 3.97 1.71 9.36
N HIS A 166 3.11 2.67 9.72
CA HIS A 166 2.21 2.60 10.85
C HIS A 166 0.91 3.35 10.50
N HIS A 167 -0.23 2.66 10.52
CA HIS A 167 -1.49 3.22 10.08
C HIS A 167 -2.68 2.71 10.87
N GLN A 168 -3.72 3.53 10.89
CA GLN A 168 -5.03 3.19 11.43
C GLN A 168 -6.05 3.04 10.30
N ILE A 169 -6.96 2.10 10.46
CA ILE A 169 -8.14 1.92 9.64
C ILE A 169 -9.34 2.04 10.57
N GLN A 170 -10.21 3.01 10.30
CA GLN A 170 -11.49 3.14 10.99
C GLN A 170 -12.46 2.18 10.32
N THR A 171 -13.13 1.34 11.12
CA THR A 171 -14.19 0.47 10.61
C THR A 171 -15.52 1.21 10.60
N ILE A 172 -16.56 0.60 10.05
CA ILE A 172 -17.91 1.18 10.07
C ILE A 172 -18.46 1.33 11.49
N ASP A 173 -18.03 0.48 12.43
CA ASP A 173 -18.28 0.69 13.85
C ASP A 173 -17.37 1.82 14.36
N PRO A 174 -17.95 2.98 14.77
CA PRO A 174 -17.16 4.11 15.26
C PRO A 174 -16.36 3.80 16.53
N ASN A 175 -16.68 2.71 17.22
CA ASN A 175 -15.98 2.26 18.44
C ASN A 175 -14.91 1.22 18.16
N PHE A 176 -14.65 0.86 16.90
CA PHE A 176 -13.67 -0.16 16.55
C PHE A 176 -12.69 0.33 15.47
N GLN A 177 -11.40 0.19 15.77
CA GLN A 177 -10.30 0.57 14.89
C GLN A 177 -9.28 -0.57 14.77
N ILE A 178 -8.65 -0.65 13.61
CA ILE A 178 -7.55 -1.57 13.34
C ILE A 178 -6.28 -0.73 13.20
N ILE A 179 -5.27 -1.04 14.00
CA ILE A 179 -3.93 -0.44 13.89
C ILE A 179 -2.98 -1.48 13.32
N CYS A 180 -2.31 -1.10 12.24
CA CYS A 180 -1.40 -1.92 11.48
C CYS A 180 0.00 -1.32 11.52
N LEU A 181 1.00 -2.18 11.70
CA LEU A 181 2.41 -1.83 11.78
C LEU A 181 3.18 -2.80 10.90
N MET A 182 3.89 -2.29 9.89
CA MET A 182 4.65 -3.14 8.97
C MET A 182 5.90 -3.73 9.61
N LYS A 183 6.66 -2.91 10.36
CA LYS A 183 7.82 -3.36 11.11
C LYS A 183 7.79 -2.73 12.49
N ASP A 184 7.56 -3.54 13.51
CA ASP A 184 7.67 -3.05 14.87
C ASP A 184 9.15 -2.79 15.23
N LYS A 185 9.41 -1.68 15.94
CA LYS A 185 10.77 -1.29 16.36
C LYS A 185 11.50 -2.29 17.26
N VAL A 186 10.81 -3.29 17.82
CA VAL A 186 11.40 -4.24 18.77
C VAL A 186 11.76 -5.56 18.08
N LEU A 187 10.83 -6.17 17.35
CA LEU A 187 11.01 -7.47 16.69
C LEU A 187 11.21 -7.36 15.18
N SER A 188 11.03 -6.18 14.59
CA SER A 188 11.07 -5.94 13.14
C SER A 188 10.04 -6.78 12.37
N ARG A 189 8.88 -7.05 12.97
CA ARG A 189 7.82 -7.89 12.39
C ARG A 189 6.53 -7.11 12.14
N PRO A 190 5.68 -7.59 11.23
CA PRO A 190 4.31 -7.09 11.10
C PRO A 190 3.51 -7.33 12.38
N GLN A 191 2.74 -6.31 12.77
CA GLN A 191 1.81 -6.40 13.89
C GLN A 191 0.47 -5.76 13.53
N ILE A 192 -0.61 -6.41 13.94
CA ILE A 192 -1.96 -5.86 13.91
C ILE A 192 -2.45 -5.74 15.35
N SER A 193 -3.16 -4.67 15.66
CA SER A 193 -3.89 -4.57 16.92
C SER A 193 -5.28 -4.01 16.69
N TYR A 194 -6.21 -4.48 17.51
CA TYR A 194 -7.62 -4.13 17.47
C TYR A 194 -7.91 -3.23 18.66
N TRP A 195 -8.50 -2.08 18.38
CA TRP A 195 -8.68 -0.99 19.33
C TRP A 195 -10.17 -0.74 19.49
N THR A 196 -10.62 -0.65 20.74
CA THR A 196 -12.00 -0.31 21.08
C THR A 196 -12.08 1.03 21.79
N MET A 197 -13.12 1.80 21.49
CA MET A 197 -13.41 3.05 22.18
C MET A 197 -14.02 2.75 23.55
N ARG A 198 -13.41 3.32 24.59
CA ARG A 198 -13.92 3.23 25.96
C ARG A 198 -15.01 4.28 26.22
N PRO A 199 -15.82 4.11 27.28
CA PRO A 199 -16.83 5.11 27.69
C PRO A 199 -16.28 6.50 28.01
N ASP A 200 -14.99 6.61 28.35
CA ASP A 200 -14.30 7.88 28.60
C ASP A 200 -13.76 8.55 27.32
N GLY A 201 -14.06 7.98 26.14
CA GLY A 201 -13.65 8.52 24.84
C GLY A 201 -12.19 8.22 24.48
N LEU A 202 -11.52 7.33 25.22
CA LEU A 202 -10.15 6.91 24.96
C LEU A 202 -10.12 5.55 24.25
N TRP A 203 -9.16 5.37 23.36
CA TRP A 203 -8.93 4.08 22.72
C TRP A 203 -8.14 3.13 23.63
N ALA A 204 -8.56 1.86 23.66
CA ALA A 204 -7.85 0.78 24.33
C ALA A 204 -7.53 -0.35 23.37
N ILE A 205 -6.38 -1.00 23.58
CA ILE A 205 -6.00 -2.20 22.83
C ILE A 205 -6.79 -3.37 23.40
N GLU A 206 -7.63 -3.99 22.58
CA GLU A 206 -8.35 -5.21 22.92
C GLU A 206 -7.49 -6.44 22.66
N MET A 207 -6.84 -6.49 21.49
CA MET A 207 -6.02 -7.62 21.07
C MET A 207 -4.87 -7.15 20.18
N ALA A 208 -3.73 -7.83 20.27
CA ALA A 208 -2.60 -7.63 19.37
C ALA A 208 -2.11 -8.97 18.83
N VAL A 209 -2.00 -9.07 17.51
CA VAL A 209 -1.52 -10.25 16.79
C VAL A 209 -0.22 -9.89 16.09
N ARG A 210 0.78 -10.76 16.21
CA ARG A 210 2.09 -10.62 15.56
C ARG A 210 2.22 -11.73 14.52
N ALA A 211 2.75 -11.40 13.35
CA ALA A 211 3.11 -12.43 12.38
C ALA A 211 4.30 -13.26 12.93
N GLU A 212 4.25 -14.58 12.70
CA GLU A 212 5.29 -15.53 13.13
C GLU A 212 6.58 -15.42 12.31
#